data_AF-A0A2D9FTE4-F1
#
_entry.id   AF-A0A2D9FTE4-F1
#
_cell.length_a   1.000
_cell.length_b   1.000
_cell.length_c   1.000
_cell.angle_alpha   90.00
_cell.angle_beta   90.00
_cell.angle_gamma   90.00
#
_symmetry.space_group_name_H-M   'P 1'
#
loop_
_entity.id
_entity.type
_entity.pdbx_description
1 polymer ?
#
loop_
_entity_poly.entity_id
_entity_poly.type
_entity_poly.pdbx_seq_one_letter_code
_entity_poly.pdbx_strand_id
1 'polypeptide(L)'
;MEEEEYVWCFEGNEAEKVVNHYFEGEEELLLILLDPLRIQSPFKRIKKDGFQIIEIQEGISLDVVIDRIKLKPDKEGHYSINVNHFD
;
A
#
# COMPACT_ATOMS: atom_id res chain seq x y z
N MET A 1 -11.09 -15.15 19.99
CA MET A 1 -10.98 -15.01 18.53
C MET A 1 -9.72 -14.21 18.34
N GLU A 2 -8.65 -14.83 17.84
CA GLU A 2 -7.44 -14.11 17.47
C GLU A 2 -7.80 -13.28 16.24
N GLU A 3 -7.68 -11.95 16.34
CA GLU A 3 -7.73 -11.10 15.16
C GLU A 3 -6.48 -11.45 14.35
N GLU A 4 -6.65 -11.97 13.14
CA GLU A 4 -5.53 -12.22 12.24
C GLU A 4 -4.87 -10.86 11.96
N GLU A 5 -3.63 -10.67 12.43
CA GLU A 5 -2.84 -9.48 12.14
C GLU A 5 -2.29 -9.58 10.71
N TYR A 6 -2.89 -8.80 9.81
CA TYR A 6 -2.44 -8.69 8.43
C TYR A 6 -2.15 -7.24 8.04
N VAL A 7 -1.24 -7.09 7.07
CA VAL A 7 -0.95 -5.81 6.42
C VAL A 7 -1.49 -5.85 5.00
N TRP A 8 -2.36 -4.91 4.65
CA TRP A 8 -2.81 -4.71 3.27
C TRP A 8 -1.79 -3.94 2.46
N CYS A 9 -1.38 -4.55 1.37
CA CYS A 9 -0.51 -3.98 0.36
C CYS A 9 -1.21 -4.00 -1.00
N PHE A 10 -0.73 -3.16 -1.92
CA PHE A 10 -1.21 -3.09 -3.29
C PHE A 10 -0.03 -2.97 -4.24
N GLU A 11 -0.24 -3.39 -5.48
CA GLU A 11 0.76 -3.22 -6.54
C GLU A 11 0.86 -1.74 -6.95
N GLY A 12 2.07 -1.28 -7.28
CA GLY A 12 2.33 0.14 -7.52
C GLY A 12 1.48 0.74 -8.65
N ASN A 13 1.17 -0.03 -9.69
CA ASN A 13 0.29 0.41 -10.79
C ASN A 13 -1.15 0.75 -10.35
N GLU A 14 -1.61 0.24 -9.20
CA GLU A 14 -2.93 0.52 -8.64
C GLU A 14 -2.88 1.56 -7.50
N ALA A 15 -1.68 2.06 -7.15
CA ALA A 15 -1.46 2.91 -5.99
C ALA A 15 -2.36 4.14 -5.94
N GLU A 16 -2.44 4.91 -7.02
CA GLU A 16 -3.26 6.13 -7.05
C GLU A 16 -4.74 5.82 -6.81
N LYS A 17 -5.27 4.77 -7.44
CA LYS A 17 -6.68 4.39 -7.32
C LYS A 17 -7.00 3.90 -5.90
N VAL A 18 -6.14 3.05 -5.35
CA VAL A 18 -6.33 2.48 -4.01
C VAL A 18 -6.22 3.57 -2.95
N VAL A 19 -5.20 4.44 -3.02
CA VAL A 19 -5.02 5.53 -2.06
C VAL A 19 -6.22 6.46 -2.08
N ASN A 20 -6.67 6.91 -3.25
CA ASN A 20 -7.85 7.77 -3.33
C ASN A 20 -9.13 7.06 -2.89
N HIS A 21 -9.28 5.75 -3.12
CA HIS A 21 -10.50 5.05 -2.67
C HIS A 21 -10.62 4.96 -1.14
N TYR A 22 -9.52 4.72 -0.43
CA TYR A 22 -9.55 4.46 1.02
C TYR A 22 -9.19 5.68 1.88
N PHE A 23 -8.48 6.67 1.35
CA PHE A 23 -7.89 7.76 2.14
C PHE A 23 -8.18 9.17 1.58
N GLU A 24 -9.12 9.31 0.65
CA GLU A 24 -9.57 10.63 0.19
C GLU A 24 -9.99 11.52 1.36
N GLY A 25 -9.53 12.77 1.35
CA GLY A 25 -9.83 13.76 2.39
C GLY A 25 -8.94 13.72 3.63
N GLU A 26 -8.04 12.73 3.76
CA GLU A 26 -7.00 12.74 4.81
C GLU A 26 -6.00 13.88 4.57
N GLU A 27 -5.44 14.48 5.62
CA GLU A 27 -4.54 15.65 5.48
C GLU A 27 -3.10 15.26 5.14
N GLU A 28 -2.60 14.17 5.73
CA GLU A 28 -1.25 13.68 5.54
C GLU A 28 -1.23 12.15 5.48
N LEU A 29 -0.61 11.61 4.42
CA LEU A 29 -0.37 10.18 4.29
C LEU A 29 1.11 9.87 4.15
N LEU A 30 1.50 8.70 4.62
CA LEU A 30 2.83 8.14 4.42
C LEU A 30 2.72 6.85 3.61
N LEU A 31 3.11 6.92 2.34
CA LEU A 31 3.21 5.74 1.48
C LEU A 31 4.53 5.02 1.75
N ILE A 32 4.44 3.75 2.13
CA ILE A 32 5.60 2.89 2.40
C ILE A 32 5.83 1.99 1.19
N LEU A 33 7.02 2.07 0.59
CA LEU A 33 7.41 1.19 -0.51
C LEU A 33 8.16 -0.01 0.05
N LEU A 34 7.75 -1.22 -0.36
CA LEU A 34 8.32 -2.48 0.11
C LEU A 34 9.05 -3.20 -1.03
N ASP A 35 10.17 -3.84 -0.70
CA ASP A 35 10.86 -4.80 -1.56
C ASP A 35 10.21 -6.17 -1.40
N PRO A 36 9.43 -6.65 -2.40
CA PRO A 36 8.75 -7.92 -2.29
C PRO A 36 9.71 -9.11 -2.18
N LEU A 37 10.96 -8.97 -2.64
CA LEU A 37 11.96 -10.04 -2.57
C LEU A 37 12.51 -10.26 -1.15
N ARG A 38 12.30 -9.29 -0.25
CA ARG A 38 12.73 -9.37 1.16
C ARG A 38 11.61 -9.80 2.10
N ILE A 39 10.37 -9.86 1.62
CA ILE A 39 9.22 -10.29 2.43
C ILE A 39 9.34 -11.79 2.68
N GLN A 40 9.50 -12.18 3.95
CA GLN A 40 9.55 -13.58 4.36
C GLN A 40 8.20 -14.10 4.86
N SER A 41 7.31 -13.18 5.27
CA SER A 41 5.99 -13.52 5.76
C SER A 41 5.11 -14.10 4.64
N PRO A 42 4.24 -15.08 4.96
CA PRO A 42 3.25 -15.57 4.01
C PRO A 42 2.36 -14.45 3.50
N PHE A 43 2.01 -14.47 2.22
CA PHE A 43 1.06 -13.53 1.66
C PHE A 43 0.03 -14.23 0.76
N LYS A 44 -1.15 -13.63 0.66
CA LYS A 44 -2.21 -14.08 -0.24
C LYS A 44 -2.79 -12.89 -1.01
N ARG A 45 -3.19 -13.12 -2.26
CA ARG A 45 -3.94 -12.14 -3.05
C ARG A 45 -5.43 -12.32 -2.81
N ILE A 46 -6.12 -11.23 -2.52
CA ILE A 46 -7.57 -11.20 -2.35
C ILE A 46 -8.17 -10.13 -3.25
N LYS A 47 -9.47 -10.27 -3.55
CA LYS A 47 -10.25 -9.21 -4.19
C LYS A 47 -11.06 -8.48 -3.13
N LYS A 48 -10.85 -7.17 -2.98
CA LYS A 48 -11.55 -6.32 -2.01
C LYS A 48 -11.93 -5.00 -2.66
N ASP A 49 -13.21 -4.63 -2.58
CA ASP A 49 -13.75 -3.37 -3.11
C ASP A 49 -13.38 -3.11 -4.59
N GLY A 50 -13.25 -4.20 -5.37
CA GLY A 50 -12.86 -4.16 -6.78
C GLY A 50 -11.36 -4.22 -7.03
N PHE A 51 -10.53 -4.02 -6.01
CA PHE A 51 -9.06 -4.03 -6.09
C PHE A 51 -8.48 -5.43 -5.81
N GLN A 52 -7.31 -5.69 -6.40
CA GLN A 52 -6.45 -6.81 -5.99
C GLN A 52 -5.56 -6.33 -4.84
N ILE A 53 -5.78 -6.87 -3.65
CA ILE A 53 -5.03 -6.55 -2.44
C ILE A 53 -4.14 -7.74 -2.09
N ILE A 54 -2.93 -7.45 -1.61
CA ILE A 54 -1.99 -8.42 -1.08
C ILE A 54 -2.08 -8.34 0.44
N GLU A 55 -2.53 -9.41 1.09
CA GLU A 55 -2.52 -9.52 2.55
C GLU A 55 -1.24 -10.24 2.98
N ILE A 56 -0.36 -9.52 3.67
CA ILE A 56 0.83 -10.09 4.31
C ILE A 56 0.44 -10.48 5.74
N GLN A 57 0.64 -11.75 6.10
CA GLN A 57 0.33 -12.29 7.42
C GLN A 57 1.45 -11.97 8.42
N GLU A 58 1.14 -11.92 9.72
CA GLU A 58 2.14 -11.82 10.81
C GLU A 58 3.00 -10.53 10.80
N GLY A 59 2.54 -9.50 10.08
CA GLY A 59 3.24 -8.23 9.95
C GLY A 59 4.43 -8.24 8.97
N ILE A 60 5.15 -7.11 8.91
CA ILE A 60 6.32 -6.92 8.06
C ILE A 60 7.51 -6.39 8.86
N SER A 61 8.71 -6.89 8.53
CA SER A 61 9.96 -6.37 9.09
C SER A 61 10.35 -5.05 8.43
N LEU A 62 10.99 -4.14 9.19
CA LEU A 62 11.37 -2.82 8.68
C LEU A 62 12.46 -2.86 7.60
N ASP A 63 13.22 -3.95 7.50
CA ASP A 63 14.26 -4.14 6.47
C ASP A 63 13.71 -4.36 5.06
N VAL A 64 12.41 -4.65 4.94
CA VAL A 64 11.70 -4.73 3.65
C VAL A 64 11.34 -3.37 3.09
N VAL A 65 11.42 -2.30 3.89
CA VAL A 65 11.07 -0.94 3.46
C VAL A 65 12.18 -0.38 2.57
N ILE A 66 11.85 -0.09 1.31
CA ILE A 66 12.72 0.59 0.35
C ILE A 66 12.73 2.09 0.62
N ASP A 67 11.53 2.68 0.74
CA ASP A 67 11.37 4.12 0.84
C ASP A 67 10.07 4.49 1.56
N ARG A 68 9.96 5.76 1.97
CA ARG A 68 8.78 6.34 2.63
C ARG A 68 8.49 7.69 1.99
N ILE A 69 7.35 7.80 1.31
CA ILE A 69 6.96 8.99 0.57
C ILE A 69 5.82 9.67 1.32
N LYS A 70 6.03 10.92 1.73
CA LYS A 70 4.95 11.74 2.26
C LYS A 70 4.06 12.20 1.11
N LEU A 71 2.78 11.85 1.17
CA LEU A 71 1.78 12.30 0.21
C LEU A 71 0.99 13.45 0.82
N LYS A 72 0.68 14.43 -0.02
CA LYS A 72 -0.21 15.53 0.30
C LYS A 72 -1.34 15.53 -0.70
N PRO A 73 -2.60 15.65 -0.25
CA PRO A 73 -3.70 15.78 -1.16
C PRO A 73 -3.63 17.13 -1.88
N ASP A 74 -4.35 17.23 -2.99
CA ASP A 74 -4.67 18.49 -3.62
C ASP A 74 -5.80 19.23 -2.86
N LYS A 75 -6.33 20.29 -3.47
CA LYS A 75 -7.40 21.10 -2.86
C LYS A 75 -8.74 20.38 -2.77
N GLU A 76 -8.92 19.30 -3.52
CA GLU A 76 -10.14 18.49 -3.56
C GLU A 76 -10.03 17.26 -2.65
N GLY A 77 -8.84 17.00 -2.07
CA GLY A 77 -8.61 15.84 -1.20
C GLY A 77 -8.01 14.65 -1.94
N HIS A 78 -7.63 14.81 -3.21
CA HIS A 78 -7.11 13.74 -4.06
C HIS A 78 -5.59 13.68 -4.07
N TYR A 79 -5.06 12.47 -4.22
CA TYR A 79 -3.64 12.18 -4.28
C TYR A 79 -3.23 11.86 -5.71
N SER A 80 -2.12 12.44 -6.17
CA SER A 80 -1.48 12.04 -7.43
C SER A 80 -0.24 11.20 -7.15
N ILE A 81 -0.21 9.99 -7.69
CA ILE A 81 0.88 9.03 -7.50
C ILE A 81 1.29 8.49 -8.85
N ASN A 82 2.48 8.89 -9.32
CA ASN A 82 3.05 8.40 -10.56
C ASN A 82 4.09 7.31 -10.30
N VAL A 83 3.78 6.08 -10.68
CA VAL A 83 4.70 4.95 -10.57
C VAL A 83 5.40 4.73 -11.91
N ASN A 84 6.67 5.12 -11.97
CA ASN A 84 7.52 4.85 -13.12
C ASN A 84 7.99 3.40 -13.04
N HIS A 85 7.60 2.58 -14.02
CA HIS A 85 8.20 1.27 -14.23
C HIS A 85 9.56 1.48 -14.91
N PHE A 86 10.64 1.11 -14.23
CA PHE A 86 11.95 0.99 -14.84
C PHE A 86 12.16 -0.51 -15.10
N ASP A 87 12.04 -0.91 -16.36
CA ASP A 87 12.38 -2.25 -16.85
C ASP A 87 13.87 -2.59 -16.62
#